data_AF-A0A7Y2TT52-F1
#
_entry.id   AF-A0A7Y2TT52-F1
#
_cell.length_a   1.000
_cell.length_b   1.000
_cell.length_c   1.000
_cell.angle_alpha   90.00
_cell.angle_beta   90.00
_cell.angle_gamma   90.00
#
_symmetry.space_group_name_H-M   'P 1'
#
loop_
_entity.id
_entity.type
_entity.pdbx_description
1 polymer ?
#
loop_
_entity_poly.entity_id
_entity_poly.type
_entity_poly.pdbx_seq_one_letter_code
_entity_poly.pdbx_strand_id
1 'polypeptide(L)'
;MKLRQTERPPFSPRYWPGWLGIGCLWLLGKLPQRAGLALSAPLAGLLAVAMKSRRKIAERNIERCFPELDADEREDLIRRNFRALARMLLEIAWSWSASSRRIRRMGRVDGWERVERAQEAGDGVLLITAHLTCLEIGGRLIGETWSGASGIYRPLRSPVLEWYQN
;
A
#
# COMPACT_ATOMS: atom_id res chain seq x y z
N MET A 1 -6.19 24.78 -3.29
CA MET A 1 -7.38 23.98 -2.92
C MET A 1 -7.28 23.65 -1.44
N LYS A 2 -8.10 24.24 -0.56
CA LYS A 2 -8.04 23.93 0.88
C LYS A 2 -8.53 22.49 1.06
N LEU A 3 -7.64 21.58 1.47
CA LEU A 3 -8.03 20.23 1.88
C LEU A 3 -9.09 20.38 2.97
N ARG A 4 -10.30 19.88 2.70
CA ARG A 4 -11.40 19.89 3.68
C ARG A 4 -10.93 18.98 4.80
N GLN A 5 -10.49 19.54 5.93
CA GLN A 5 -10.16 18.73 7.10
C GLN A 5 -11.43 17.98 7.47
N THR A 6 -11.40 16.66 7.33
CA THR A 6 -12.52 15.83 7.73
C THR A 6 -12.63 15.91 9.24
N GLU A 7 -13.78 16.32 9.75
CA GLU A 7 -14.03 16.29 11.18
C GLU A 7 -13.97 14.84 11.68
N ARG A 8 -13.41 14.64 12.87
CA ARG A 8 -13.31 13.31 13.46
C ARG A 8 -14.71 12.72 13.67
N PRO A 9 -15.03 11.54 13.11
CA PRO A 9 -16.33 10.92 13.34
C PRO A 9 -16.57 10.63 14.83
N PRO A 10 -17.81 10.71 15.32
CA PRO A 10 -18.11 10.43 16.71
C PRO A 10 -17.91 8.94 17.04
N PHE A 11 -17.71 8.65 18.32
CA PHE A 11 -17.63 7.29 18.85
C PHE A 11 -19.02 6.68 19.08
N SER A 12 -19.86 6.63 18.05
CA SER A 12 -21.18 5.99 18.12
C SER A 12 -21.16 4.56 17.57
N PRO A 13 -22.12 3.69 17.94
CA PRO A 13 -22.16 2.29 17.49
C PRO A 13 -22.09 2.10 15.97
N ARG A 14 -22.65 3.06 15.22
CA ARG A 14 -22.58 3.08 13.75
C ARG A 14 -21.15 3.09 13.20
N TYR A 15 -20.19 3.66 13.95
CA TYR A 15 -18.80 3.83 13.53
C TYR A 15 -17.83 2.84 14.17
N TRP A 16 -18.28 2.01 15.11
CA TRP A 16 -17.42 1.05 15.82
C TRP A 16 -16.63 0.12 14.89
N PRO A 17 -17.19 -0.46 13.80
CA PRO A 17 -16.42 -1.30 12.90
C PRO A 17 -15.22 -0.56 12.27
N GLY A 18 -15.41 0.71 11.92
CA GLY A 18 -14.34 1.56 11.38
C GLY A 18 -13.26 1.84 12.43
N TRP A 19 -13.66 2.17 13.66
CA TRP A 19 -12.72 2.44 14.75
C TRP A 19 -11.95 1.19 15.17
N LEU A 20 -12.59 0.02 15.19
CA LEU A 20 -11.92 -1.27 15.40
C LEU A 20 -10.91 -1.55 14.28
N GLY A 21 -11.29 -1.30 13.02
CA GLY A 21 -10.39 -1.40 11.87
C GLY A 21 -9.16 -0.51 11.99
N ILE A 22 -9.34 0.75 12.39
CA ILE A 22 -8.23 1.67 12.70
C ILE A 22 -7.39 1.14 13.85
N GLY A 23 -8.00 0.66 14.93
CA GLY A 23 -7.27 0.10 16.06
C GLY A 23 -6.32 -1.02 15.62
N CYS A 24 -6.82 -1.94 14.78
CA CYS A 24 -6.00 -3.00 14.19
C CYS A 24 -4.89 -2.44 13.27
N LEU A 25 -5.22 -1.50 12.37
CA LEU A 25 -4.23 -0.88 11.49
C LEU A 25 -3.14 -0.15 12.29
N TRP A 26 -3.51 0.58 13.33
CA TRP A 26 -2.59 1.31 14.18
C TRP A 26 -1.63 0.34 14.90
N LEU A 27 -2.16 -0.76 15.47
CA LEU A 27 -1.35 -1.80 16.11
C LEU A 27 -0.35 -2.44 15.13
N LEU A 28 -0.82 -2.82 13.94
CA LEU A 28 0.05 -3.34 12.87
C LEU A 28 1.08 -2.30 12.42
N GLY A 29 0.69 -1.03 12.41
CA GLY A 29 1.55 0.11 12.13
C GLY A 29 2.71 0.28 13.13
N LYS A 30 2.52 -0.14 14.38
CA LYS A 30 3.59 -0.14 15.41
C LYS A 30 4.53 -1.32 15.28
N LEU A 31 4.08 -2.46 14.73
CA LEU A 31 4.88 -3.68 14.60
C LEU A 31 6.20 -3.41 13.84
N PRO A 32 7.39 -3.76 14.35
CA PRO A 32 8.66 -3.56 13.66
C PRO A 32 8.68 -4.20 12.27
N GLN A 33 9.38 -3.58 11.31
CA GLN A 33 9.35 -4.03 9.90
C GLN A 33 9.72 -5.50 9.74
N ARG A 34 10.79 -5.96 10.41
CA ARG A 34 11.21 -7.37 10.38
C ARG A 34 10.12 -8.32 10.86
N ALA A 35 9.44 -7.97 11.96
CA ALA A 35 8.36 -8.77 12.51
C ALA A 35 7.14 -8.79 11.58
N GLY A 36 6.77 -7.66 10.99
CA GLY A 36 5.70 -7.62 9.99
C GLY A 36 6.04 -8.44 8.76
N LEU A 37 7.25 -8.31 8.21
CA LEU A 37 7.67 -9.11 7.06
C LEU A 37 7.67 -10.62 7.38
N ALA A 38 8.10 -11.02 8.58
CA ALA A 38 7.99 -12.41 9.03
C ALA A 38 6.53 -12.87 9.11
N LEU A 39 5.62 -12.01 9.56
CA LEU A 39 4.17 -12.29 9.63
C LEU A 39 3.52 -12.41 8.23
N SER A 40 4.08 -11.75 7.21
CA SER A 40 3.51 -11.79 5.86
C SER A 40 3.55 -13.19 5.24
N ALA A 41 4.50 -14.05 5.62
CA ALA A 41 4.62 -15.40 5.07
C ALA A 41 3.46 -16.33 5.48
N PRO A 42 3.13 -16.53 6.77
CA PRO A 42 1.97 -17.31 7.16
C PRO A 42 0.66 -16.65 6.72
N LEU A 43 0.59 -15.30 6.73
CA LEU A 43 -0.58 -14.57 6.25
C LEU A 43 -0.82 -14.83 4.75
N ALA A 44 0.23 -14.90 3.94
CA ALA A 44 0.11 -15.22 2.51
C ALA A 44 -0.53 -16.58 2.27
N GLY A 45 -0.15 -17.60 3.06
CA GLY A 45 -0.76 -18.93 3.00
C GLY A 45 -2.25 -18.88 3.34
N LEU A 46 -2.61 -18.17 4.41
CA LEU A 46 -4.01 -17.98 4.80
C LEU A 46 -4.81 -17.26 3.71
N LEU A 47 -4.27 -16.17 3.15
CA LEU A 47 -4.93 -15.42 2.07
C LEU A 47 -5.09 -16.26 0.80
N ALA A 48 -4.10 -17.10 0.46
CA ALA A 48 -4.18 -17.99 -0.69
C ALA A 48 -5.32 -19.02 -0.58
N VAL A 49 -5.60 -19.50 0.65
CA VAL A 49 -6.70 -20.42 0.92
C VAL A 49 -8.05 -19.69 1.00
N ALA A 50 -8.08 -18.54 1.67
CA ALA A 50 -9.31 -17.77 1.90
C ALA A 50 -9.82 -17.07 0.62
N MET A 51 -8.91 -16.57 -0.22
CA MET A 51 -9.23 -15.73 -1.38
C MET A 51 -9.21 -16.53 -2.70
N LYS A 52 -9.90 -17.67 -2.74
CA LYS A 52 -9.90 -18.60 -3.89
C LYS A 52 -10.17 -17.92 -5.25
N SER A 53 -11.14 -16.98 -5.28
CA SER A 53 -11.45 -16.21 -6.49
C SER A 53 -10.26 -15.37 -6.97
N ARG A 54 -9.54 -14.72 -6.04
CA ARG A 54 -8.34 -13.93 -6.38
C ARG A 54 -7.19 -14.81 -6.83
N ARG A 55 -7.05 -15.99 -6.24
CA ARG A 55 -6.05 -16.98 -6.68
C ARG A 55 -6.30 -17.41 -8.12
N LYS A 56 -7.55 -17.77 -8.47
CA LYS A 56 -7.93 -18.16 -9.83
C LYS A 56 -7.67 -17.06 -10.87
N ILE A 57 -7.90 -15.80 -10.50
CA ILE A 57 -7.60 -14.64 -11.35
C ILE A 57 -6.08 -14.51 -11.56
N ALA A 58 -5.29 -14.62 -10.49
CA ALA A 58 -3.84 -14.56 -10.57
C ALA A 58 -3.28 -15.69 -11.43
N GLU A 59 -3.76 -16.93 -11.25
CA GLU A 59 -3.41 -18.09 -12.08
C GLU A 59 -3.67 -17.81 -13.57
N ARG A 60 -4.87 -17.35 -13.92
CA ARG A 60 -5.23 -17.07 -15.32
C ARG A 60 -4.42 -15.94 -15.92
N ASN A 61 -4.13 -14.90 -15.14
CA ASN A 61 -3.32 -13.78 -15.61
C ASN A 61 -1.87 -14.21 -15.83
N ILE A 62 -1.29 -14.97 -14.90
CA ILE A 62 0.08 -15.46 -15.01
C ILE A 62 0.24 -16.40 -16.20
N GLU A 63 -0.69 -17.33 -16.41
CA GLU A 63 -0.70 -18.21 -17.58
C GLU A 63 -0.70 -17.44 -18.91
N ARG A 64 -1.44 -16.33 -18.98
CA ARG A 64 -1.56 -15.51 -20.20
C ARG A 64 -0.38 -14.56 -20.41
N CYS A 65 0.13 -13.98 -19.33
CA CYS A 65 1.21 -13.00 -19.39
C CYS A 65 2.59 -13.64 -19.50
N PHE A 66 2.75 -14.87 -18.98
CA PHE A 66 4.01 -15.60 -18.94
C PHE A 66 3.83 -17.03 -19.48
N PRO A 67 3.42 -17.18 -20.76
CA PRO A 67 3.17 -18.48 -21.38
C PRO A 67 4.44 -19.38 -21.43
N GLU A 68 5.62 -18.78 -21.36
CA GLU A 68 6.93 -19.44 -21.37
C GLU A 68 7.27 -20.18 -20.07
N LEU A 69 6.67 -19.78 -18.94
CA LEU A 69 6.93 -20.40 -17.65
C LEU A 69 6.26 -21.77 -17.55
N ASP A 70 6.91 -22.72 -16.89
CA ASP A 70 6.32 -24.02 -16.59
C ASP A 70 5.32 -23.97 -15.41
N ALA A 71 4.73 -25.11 -15.06
CA ALA A 71 3.73 -25.16 -13.99
C ALA A 71 4.30 -24.80 -12.61
N ASP A 72 5.54 -25.19 -12.31
CA ASP A 72 6.17 -24.97 -11.01
C ASP A 72 6.62 -23.51 -10.87
N GLU A 73 7.16 -22.92 -11.93
CA GLU A 73 7.53 -21.51 -12.01
C GLU A 73 6.30 -20.60 -11.85
N ARG A 74 5.19 -20.95 -12.50
CA ARG A 74 3.92 -20.23 -12.35
C ARG A 74 3.38 -20.33 -10.93
N GLU A 75 3.39 -21.51 -10.33
CA GLU A 75 2.94 -21.70 -8.95
C GLU A 75 3.82 -20.93 -7.95
N ASP A 76 5.14 -20.91 -8.15
CA ASP A 76 6.03 -20.07 -7.34
C ASP A 76 5.73 -18.57 -7.51
N LEU A 77 5.45 -18.12 -8.74
CA LEU A 77 5.05 -16.73 -8.99
C LEU A 77 3.71 -16.39 -8.32
N ILE A 78 2.74 -17.30 -8.32
CA ILE A 78 1.48 -17.15 -7.58
C ILE A 78 1.75 -17.02 -6.08
N ARG A 79 2.59 -17.89 -5.51
CA ARG A 79 2.96 -17.81 -4.08
C ARG A 79 3.64 -16.49 -3.75
N ARG A 80 4.58 -16.03 -4.59
CA ARG A 80 5.23 -14.72 -4.45
C ARG A 80 4.22 -13.57 -4.52
N ASN A 81 3.26 -13.63 -5.43
CA ASN A 81 2.18 -12.63 -5.54
C ASN A 81 1.32 -12.58 -4.27
N PHE A 82 0.95 -13.72 -3.68
CA PHE A 82 0.21 -13.74 -2.42
C PHE A 82 1.05 -13.25 -1.23
N ARG A 83 2.37 -13.50 -1.22
CA ARG A 83 3.28 -12.89 -0.23
C ARG A 83 3.32 -11.37 -0.37
N ALA A 84 3.36 -10.86 -1.60
CA ALA A 84 3.29 -9.43 -1.87
C ALA A 84 1.94 -8.83 -1.42
N LEU A 85 0.84 -9.54 -1.64
CA LEU A 85 -0.49 -9.15 -1.17
C LEU A 85 -0.58 -9.11 0.36
N ALA A 86 0.00 -10.10 1.05
CA ALA A 86 0.05 -10.10 2.52
C ALA A 86 0.90 -8.93 3.05
N ARG A 87 2.03 -8.66 2.40
CA ARG A 87 2.91 -7.54 2.72
C ARG A 87 2.23 -6.18 2.49
N MET A 88 1.43 -6.04 1.43
CA MET A 88 0.64 -4.83 1.15
C MET A 88 -0.21 -4.40 2.36
N LEU A 89 -0.85 -5.34 3.06
CA LEU A 89 -1.69 -5.01 4.23
C LEU A 89 -0.87 -4.35 5.35
N LEU A 90 0.35 -4.80 5.55
CA LEU A 90 1.28 -4.21 6.52
C LEU A 90 1.81 -2.87 6.02
N GLU A 91 2.07 -2.76 4.72
CA GLU A 91 2.50 -1.52 4.08
C GLU A 91 1.45 -0.42 4.19
N ILE A 92 0.16 -0.74 4.05
CA ILE A 92 -0.96 0.18 4.33
C ILE A 92 -0.91 0.64 5.80
N ALA A 93 -0.84 -0.32 6.73
CA ALA A 93 -0.80 -0.02 8.16
C ALA A 93 0.39 0.88 8.56
N TRP A 94 1.58 0.61 8.01
CA TRP A 94 2.77 1.45 8.21
C TRP A 94 2.61 2.82 7.58
N SER A 95 2.12 2.90 6.34
CA SER A 95 1.97 4.17 5.61
C SER A 95 1.05 5.15 6.34
N TRP A 96 0.04 4.64 7.05
CA TRP A 96 -0.94 5.46 7.75
C TRP A 96 -0.59 5.74 9.22
N SER A 97 0.22 4.88 9.86
CA SER A 97 0.40 4.93 11.32
C SER A 97 1.86 5.07 11.80
N ALA A 98 2.84 4.85 10.92
CA ALA A 98 4.26 4.97 11.25
C ALA A 98 4.74 6.41 11.12
N SER A 99 5.81 6.76 11.84
CA SER A 99 6.41 8.08 11.73
C SER A 99 7.18 8.26 10.42
N SER A 100 7.24 9.48 9.91
CA SER A 100 8.06 9.88 8.76
C SER A 100 9.52 9.39 8.85
N ARG A 101 10.15 9.51 10.02
CA ARG A 101 11.51 8.98 10.26
C ARG A 101 11.59 7.48 10.00
N ARG A 102 10.56 6.73 10.37
CA ARG A 102 10.51 5.28 10.18
C ARG A 102 10.26 4.93 8.72
N ILE A 103 9.33 5.61 8.05
CA ILE A 103 9.04 5.41 6.63
C ILE A 103 10.29 5.63 5.77
N ARG A 104 11.04 6.72 5.99
CA ARG A 104 12.28 7.01 5.24
C ARG A 104 13.37 5.95 5.39
N ARG A 105 13.28 5.07 6.39
CA ARG A 105 14.21 3.94 6.57
C ARG A 105 13.73 2.64 5.91
N MET A 106 12.49 2.59 5.43
CA MET A 106 11.89 1.40 4.83
C MET A 106 12.19 1.24 3.34
N GLY A 107 12.60 2.31 2.66
CA GLY A 107 12.89 2.29 1.24
C GLY A 107 13.69 3.51 0.79
N ARG A 108 14.11 3.49 -0.47
CA ARG A 108 14.79 4.58 -1.17
C ARG A 108 14.09 4.84 -2.50
N VAL A 109 14.18 6.08 -2.97
CA VAL A 109 13.70 6.46 -4.31
C VAL A 109 14.91 6.53 -5.22
N ASP A 110 15.00 5.60 -6.17
CA ASP A 110 16.05 5.58 -7.19
C ASP A 110 15.57 6.38 -8.42
N GLY A 111 16.46 7.18 -9.03
CA GLY A 111 16.13 7.97 -10.23
C GLY A 111 15.53 9.37 -9.95
N TRP A 112 15.63 9.86 -8.72
CA TRP A 112 15.05 11.13 -8.29
C TRP A 112 15.65 12.36 -9.01
N GLU A 113 16.90 12.26 -9.44
CA GLU A 113 17.61 13.30 -10.18
C GLU A 113 16.90 13.72 -11.48
N ARG A 114 16.04 12.86 -12.03
CA ARG A 114 15.22 13.17 -13.21
C ARG A 114 14.10 14.15 -12.88
N VAL A 115 13.52 14.02 -11.70
CA VAL A 115 12.48 14.94 -11.19
C VAL A 115 13.11 16.29 -10.89
N GLU A 116 14.25 16.30 -10.22
CA GLU A 116 14.98 17.54 -9.89
C GLU A 116 15.35 18.33 -11.15
N ARG A 117 15.92 17.66 -12.17
CA ARG A 117 16.26 18.32 -13.45
C ARG A 117 15.05 18.90 -14.17
N ALA A 118 13.91 18.20 -14.18
CA ALA A 118 12.69 18.72 -14.78
C ALA A 118 12.18 19.96 -14.04
N GLN A 119 12.25 19.95 -12.70
CA GLN A 119 11.87 21.10 -11.88
C GLN A 119 12.80 22.30 -12.09
N GLU A 120 14.11 22.09 -12.18
CA GLU A 120 15.10 23.13 -12.48
C GLU A 120 14.89 23.76 -13.86
N ALA A 121 14.44 22.97 -14.84
CA ALA A 121 14.07 23.45 -16.17
C ALA A 121 12.73 24.23 -16.20
N GLY A 122 11.98 24.25 -15.09
CA GLY A 122 10.66 24.87 -15.00
C GLY A 122 9.52 24.01 -15.56
N ASP A 123 9.78 22.72 -15.83
CA ASP A 123 8.78 21.78 -16.33
C ASP A 123 7.88 21.24 -15.21
N GLY A 124 6.62 20.96 -15.57
CA GLY A 124 5.72 20.18 -14.72
C GLY A 124 6.11 18.70 -14.72
N VAL A 125 5.95 18.03 -13.56
CA VAL A 125 6.25 16.60 -13.43
C VAL A 125 4.96 15.79 -13.20
N LEU A 126 4.68 14.84 -14.09
CA LEU A 126 3.61 13.85 -13.94
C LEU A 126 4.21 12.49 -13.56
N LEU A 127 3.91 12.03 -12.34
CA LEU A 127 4.30 10.69 -11.90
C LEU A 127 3.22 9.68 -12.29
N ILE A 128 3.58 8.67 -13.09
CA ILE A 128 2.68 7.61 -13.53
C ILE A 128 3.05 6.31 -12.80
N THR A 129 2.05 5.63 -12.26
CA THR A 129 2.22 4.36 -11.55
C THR A 129 1.19 3.32 -12.03
N ALA A 130 1.41 2.06 -11.67
CA ALA A 130 0.49 0.96 -11.90
C ALA A 130 -0.16 0.51 -10.59
N HIS A 131 -1.20 -0.31 -10.69
CA HIS A 131 -1.84 -0.95 -9.52
C HIS A 131 -0.96 -2.08 -8.98
N LEU A 132 0.08 -1.70 -8.25
CA LEU A 132 1.04 -2.60 -7.62
C LEU A 132 0.68 -2.81 -6.15
N THR A 133 1.07 -3.97 -5.59
CA THR A 133 0.83 -4.29 -4.18
C THR A 133 1.56 -3.34 -3.22
N CYS A 134 2.63 -2.68 -3.65
CA CYS A 134 3.39 -1.73 -2.84
C CYS A 134 3.01 -0.26 -3.09
N LEU A 135 1.86 0.00 -3.74
CA LEU A 135 1.47 1.35 -4.15
C LEU A 135 1.42 2.34 -2.98
N GLU A 136 0.83 1.94 -1.85
CA GLU A 136 0.64 2.84 -0.70
C GLU A 136 1.96 3.26 -0.05
N ILE A 137 2.87 2.30 0.22
CA ILE A 137 4.16 2.64 0.80
C ILE A 137 5.05 3.41 -0.18
N GLY A 138 4.94 3.12 -1.48
CA GLY A 138 5.64 3.86 -2.53
C GLY A 138 5.18 5.31 -2.61
N GLY A 139 3.85 5.54 -2.64
CA GLY A 139 3.26 6.87 -2.61
C GLY A 139 3.65 7.65 -1.35
N ARG A 140 3.63 6.98 -0.19
CA ARG A 140 4.06 7.57 1.08
C ARG A 140 5.55 7.96 1.04
N LEU A 141 6.43 7.10 0.51
CA LEU A 141 7.86 7.42 0.38
C LEU A 141 8.10 8.62 -0.53
N ILE A 142 7.41 8.70 -1.67
CA ILE A 142 7.49 9.85 -2.59
C ILE A 142 7.05 11.13 -1.87
N GLY A 143 5.94 11.09 -1.12
CA GLY A 143 5.48 12.25 -0.34
C GLY A 143 6.44 12.68 0.78
N GLU A 144 7.24 11.75 1.31
CA GLU A 144 8.32 12.05 2.27
C GLU A 144 9.56 12.66 1.59
N THR A 145 9.76 12.40 0.30
CA THR A 145 10.86 12.97 -0.51
C THR A 145 10.48 14.31 -1.11
N TRP A 146 9.23 14.50 -1.52
CA TRP A 146 8.78 15.69 -2.24
C TRP A 146 7.44 16.21 -1.70
N SER A 147 7.50 17.37 -1.05
CA SER A 147 6.32 18.07 -0.51
C SER A 147 5.41 18.66 -1.58
N GLY A 148 5.86 18.74 -2.84
CA GLY A 148 5.04 19.21 -3.96
C GLY A 148 4.21 18.11 -4.64
N ALA A 149 4.39 16.84 -4.24
CA ALA A 149 3.63 15.74 -4.78
C ALA A 149 2.14 15.88 -4.43
N SER A 150 1.28 15.85 -5.44
CA SER A 150 -0.18 15.86 -5.28
C SER A 150 -0.77 14.65 -5.98
N GLY A 151 -1.66 13.93 -5.30
CA GLY A 151 -2.38 12.77 -5.84
C GLY A 151 -3.80 13.12 -6.27
N ILE A 152 -4.32 12.40 -7.25
CA ILE A 152 -5.76 12.38 -7.53
C ILE A 152 -6.40 11.40 -6.54
N TYR A 153 -7.42 11.85 -5.81
CA TYR A 153 -8.02 11.09 -4.73
C TYR A 153 -9.54 11.01 -4.85
N ARG A 154 -10.08 9.83 -4.58
CA ARG A 154 -11.53 9.61 -4.39
C ARG A 154 -11.78 9.30 -2.91
N PRO A 155 -12.64 10.06 -2.22
CA PRO A 155 -12.97 9.80 -0.83
C PRO A 155 -13.40 8.36 -0.54
N LEU A 156 -12.90 7.81 0.55
CA LEU A 156 -13.31 6.52 1.10
C LEU A 156 -14.75 6.58 1.58
N ARG A 157 -15.46 5.46 1.41
CA ARG A 157 -16.87 5.35 1.85
C ARG A 157 -17.03 5.35 3.36
N SER A 158 -16.01 4.91 4.10
CA SER A 158 -16.02 4.88 5.55
C SER A 158 -15.52 6.22 6.09
N PRO A 159 -16.35 7.02 6.78
CA PRO A 159 -15.91 8.31 7.34
C PRO A 159 -14.74 8.17 8.32
N VAL A 160 -14.68 7.03 9.00
CA VAL A 160 -13.62 6.74 9.97
C VAL A 160 -12.29 6.49 9.27
N LEU A 161 -12.28 5.69 8.20
CA LEU A 161 -11.04 5.45 7.43
C LEU A 161 -10.61 6.70 6.65
N GLU A 162 -11.57 7.43 6.09
CA GLU A 162 -11.32 8.72 5.42
C GLU A 162 -10.59 9.70 6.37
N TRP A 163 -11.08 9.82 7.60
CA TRP A 163 -10.46 10.68 8.61
C TRP A 163 -9.06 10.23 9.01
N TYR A 164 -8.79 8.94 9.01
CA TYR A 164 -7.53 8.39 9.49
C TYR A 164 -6.42 8.38 8.44
N GLN A 165 -6.77 8.28 7.16
CA GLN A 165 -5.84 8.27 6.05
C GLN A 165 -5.22 9.66 5.78
N ASN A 166 -5.97 10.73 6.08
CA ASN A 166 -5.62 12.13 5.77
C ASN A 166 -5.12 12.89 7.01
#